data_AF-A0A2X4W405-F1
#
_entry.id   AF-A0A2X4W405-F1
#
_cell.length_a   1.000
_cell.length_b   1.000
_cell.length_c   1.000
_cell.angle_alpha   90.00
_cell.angle_beta   90.00
_cell.angle_gamma   90.00
#
_symmetry.space_group_name_H-M   'P 1'
#
loop_
_entity.id
_entity.type
_entity.pdbx_description
1 polymer ?
#
loop_
_entity_poly.entity_id
_entity_poly.type
_entity_poly.pdbx_seq_one_letter_code
_entity_poly.pdbx_strand_id
1 'polypeptide(L)'
;MTTRTDEDRLKELDEQMEKIKARKQQIANRMRDKERKARTKRLIEVGAIFEKHFEFEGQEDAEKIALALSAYVANNKEKLLSLTKEELKEKRIKDKS
;
A
#
# COMPACT_ATOMS: atom_id res chain seq x y z
N MET A 1 -16.22 -18.64 53.60
CA MET A 1 -15.47 -18.25 52.38
C MET A 1 -15.81 -19.27 51.32
N THR A 2 -16.55 -18.90 50.28
CA THR A 2 -16.98 -19.83 49.23
C THR A 2 -15.79 -20.16 48.34
N THR A 3 -15.28 -21.38 48.45
CA THR A 3 -14.26 -21.92 47.55
C THR A 3 -14.83 -21.95 46.14
N ARG A 4 -14.28 -21.12 45.24
CA ARG A 4 -14.56 -21.23 43.79
C ARG A 4 -14.42 -22.69 43.37
N THR A 5 -15.47 -23.24 42.75
CA THR A 5 -15.43 -24.61 42.24
C THR A 5 -14.54 -24.65 41.00
N ASP A 6 -14.01 -25.83 40.67
CA ASP A 6 -13.20 -25.98 39.46
C ASP A 6 -14.02 -25.70 38.18
N GLU A 7 -15.35 -25.85 38.24
CA GLU A 7 -16.29 -25.44 37.17
C GLU A 7 -16.33 -23.93 36.97
N ASP A 8 -16.32 -23.14 38.05
CA ASP A 8 -16.29 -21.67 37.97
C ASP A 8 -14.97 -21.20 37.34
N ARG A 9 -13.85 -21.88 37.68
CA ARG A 9 -12.54 -21.60 37.09
C ARG A 9 -12.53 -21.94 35.60
N LEU A 10 -13.18 -23.02 35.18
CA LEU A 10 -13.29 -23.41 33.79
C LEU A 10 -14.09 -22.37 32.98
N LYS A 11 -15.24 -21.93 33.50
CA LYS A 11 -16.05 -20.87 32.88
C LYS A 11 -15.27 -19.56 32.74
N GLU A 12 -14.51 -19.16 33.76
CA GLU A 12 -13.66 -17.98 33.69
C GLU A 12 -12.60 -18.07 32.59
N LEU A 13 -12.01 -19.26 32.38
CA LEU A 13 -11.05 -19.50 31.31
C LEU A 13 -11.71 -19.43 29.92
N ASP A 14 -12.91 -20.01 29.76
CA ASP A 14 -13.66 -19.93 28.51
C ASP A 14 -14.02 -18.48 28.14
N GLU A 15 -14.49 -17.70 29.11
CA GLU A 15 -14.77 -16.28 28.92
C GLU A 15 -13.51 -15.48 28.53
N GLN A 16 -12.37 -15.81 29.13
CA GLN A 16 -11.09 -15.17 28.79
C GLN A 16 -10.67 -15.53 27.36
N MET A 17 -10.83 -16.79 26.94
CA MET A 17 -10.54 -17.21 25.58
C MET A 17 -11.41 -16.48 24.57
N GLU A 18 -12.72 -16.34 24.82
CA GLU A 18 -13.61 -15.60 23.93
C GLU A 18 -13.25 -14.12 23.83
N LYS A 19 -12.89 -13.48 24.95
CA LYS A 19 -12.37 -12.09 24.96
C LYS A 19 -11.08 -11.97 24.15
N ILE A 20 -10.16 -12.93 24.26
CA ILE A 20 -8.91 -12.95 23.49
C ILE A 20 -9.18 -13.13 22.00
N LYS A 21 -10.07 -14.06 21.61
CA LYS A 21 -10.47 -14.27 20.21
C LYS A 21 -11.06 -13.00 19.60
N ALA A 22 -11.99 -12.36 20.30
CA ALA A 22 -12.59 -11.10 19.87
C ALA A 22 -11.55 -10.00 19.67
N ARG A 23 -10.61 -9.84 20.62
CA ARG A 23 -9.49 -8.89 20.49
C ARG A 23 -8.59 -9.20 19.30
N LYS A 24 -8.25 -10.48 19.09
CA LYS A 24 -7.45 -10.92 17.94
C LYS A 24 -8.13 -10.54 16.62
N GLN A 25 -9.43 -10.78 16.50
CA GLN A 25 -10.19 -10.42 15.30
C GLN A 25 -10.25 -8.90 15.09
N GLN A 26 -10.47 -8.12 16.15
CA GLN A 26 -10.45 -6.65 16.08
C GLN A 26 -9.08 -6.13 15.61
N ILE A 27 -7.98 -6.68 16.13
CA ILE A 27 -6.62 -6.31 15.71
C ILE A 27 -6.40 -6.69 14.24
N ALA A 28 -6.79 -7.88 13.81
CA ALA A 28 -6.66 -8.32 12.42
C ALA A 28 -7.43 -7.40 11.46
N ASN A 29 -8.64 -6.99 11.82
CA ASN A 29 -9.43 -6.03 11.03
C ASN A 29 -8.73 -4.67 10.93
N ARG A 30 -8.22 -4.14 12.06
CA ARG A 30 -7.46 -2.88 12.06
C ARG A 30 -6.21 -2.95 11.19
N MET A 31 -5.51 -4.09 11.17
CA MET A 31 -4.34 -4.27 10.30
C MET A 31 -4.74 -4.22 8.83
N ARG A 32 -5.79 -4.96 8.44
CA ARG A 32 -6.32 -4.93 7.06
C ARG A 32 -6.75 -3.52 6.63
N ASP A 33 -7.42 -2.78 7.51
CA ASP A 33 -7.85 -1.42 7.19
C ASP A 33 -6.67 -0.45 7.01
N LYS A 34 -5.62 -0.59 7.84
CA LYS A 34 -4.39 0.17 7.68
C LYS A 34 -3.71 -0.13 6.35
N GLU A 35 -3.60 -1.40 5.98
CA GLU A 35 -3.02 -1.83 4.70
C GLU A 35 -3.82 -1.29 3.51
N ARG A 36 -5.15 -1.35 3.57
CA ARG A 36 -6.02 -0.78 2.51
C ARG A 36 -5.81 0.71 2.37
N LYS A 37 -5.82 1.47 3.47
CA LYS A 37 -5.60 2.92 3.46
C LYS A 37 -4.21 3.28 2.93
N ALA A 38 -3.17 2.56 3.36
CA ALA A 38 -1.82 2.76 2.87
C ALA A 38 -1.71 2.47 1.37
N ARG A 39 -2.32 1.38 0.90
CA ARG A 39 -2.35 1.02 -0.53
C ARG A 39 -3.08 2.08 -1.36
N THR A 40 -4.26 2.53 -0.92
CA THR A 40 -5.03 3.57 -1.63
C THR A 40 -4.25 4.89 -1.69
N LYS A 41 -3.67 5.33 -0.56
CA LYS A 41 -2.84 6.55 -0.51
C LYS A 41 -1.69 6.47 -1.51
N ARG A 42 -0.94 5.35 -1.52
CA ARG A 42 0.16 5.13 -2.47
C ARG A 42 -0.31 5.17 -3.92
N LEU A 43 -1.45 4.53 -4.24
CA LEU A 43 -1.98 4.52 -5.62
C LEU A 43 -2.36 5.94 -6.07
N ILE A 44 -2.99 6.73 -5.21
CA ILE A 44 -3.34 8.14 -5.51
C ILE A 44 -2.07 8.97 -5.70
N GLU A 45 -1.09 8.87 -4.81
CA GLU A 45 0.17 9.62 -4.91
C GLU A 45 0.94 9.28 -6.18
N VAL A 46 1.02 7.99 -6.53
CA VAL A 46 1.65 7.56 -7.78
C VAL A 46 0.87 8.06 -9.00
N GLY A 47 -0.46 7.91 -9.01
CA GLY A 47 -1.32 8.44 -10.07
C GLY A 47 -1.11 9.92 -10.30
N ALA A 48 -1.19 10.74 -9.25
CA ALA A 48 -0.99 12.18 -9.31
C ALA A 48 0.41 12.58 -9.83
N ILE A 49 1.45 11.78 -9.55
CA ILE A 49 2.78 12.01 -10.12
C ILE A 49 2.75 11.82 -11.64
N PHE A 50 2.10 10.77 -12.13
CA PHE A 50 2.02 10.50 -13.57
C PHE A 50 1.16 11.53 -14.29
N GLU A 51 -0.02 11.86 -13.76
CA GLU A 51 -0.90 12.90 -14.32
C GLU A 51 -0.15 14.23 -14.47
N LYS A 52 0.61 14.64 -13.44
CA LYS A 52 1.41 15.88 -13.49
C LYS A 52 2.53 15.88 -14.54
N HIS A 53 3.15 14.74 -14.83
CA HIS A 53 4.31 14.69 -15.72
C HIS A 53 3.93 14.38 -17.17
N PHE A 54 2.82 13.70 -17.38
CA PHE A 54 2.36 13.25 -18.70
C PHE A 54 1.07 13.93 -19.15
N GLU A 55 0.49 14.82 -18.32
CA GLU A 55 -0.66 15.67 -18.66
C GLU A 55 -1.88 14.88 -19.17
N PHE A 56 -2.20 13.77 -18.48
CA PHE A 56 -3.40 12.96 -18.70
C PHE A 56 -4.17 12.79 -17.40
N GLU A 57 -5.46 12.47 -17.49
CA GLU A 57 -6.32 12.14 -16.32
C GLU A 57 -7.14 10.84 -16.52
N GLY A 58 -7.26 10.37 -17.77
CA GLY A 58 -8.09 9.20 -18.11
C GLY A 58 -7.38 7.86 -17.88
N GLN A 59 -8.14 6.86 -17.43
CA GLN A 59 -7.64 5.49 -17.28
C GLN A 59 -7.16 4.89 -18.62
N GLU A 60 -7.85 5.20 -19.71
CA GLU A 60 -7.48 4.71 -21.05
C GLU A 60 -6.13 5.30 -21.52
N ASP A 61 -5.92 6.59 -21.30
CA ASP A 61 -4.66 7.26 -21.63
C ASP A 61 -3.51 6.75 -20.74
N ALA A 62 -3.79 6.53 -19.45
CA ALA A 62 -2.85 5.90 -18.53
C ALA A 62 -2.41 4.52 -19.02
N GLU A 63 -3.34 3.71 -19.51
CA GLU A 63 -3.07 2.37 -20.03
C GLU A 63 -2.26 2.40 -21.33
N LYS A 64 -2.61 3.27 -22.28
CA LYS A 64 -1.84 3.47 -23.52
C LYS A 64 -0.40 3.89 -23.23
N ILE A 65 -0.21 4.87 -22.35
CA ILE A 65 1.12 5.36 -21.95
C ILE A 65 1.89 4.26 -21.22
N ALA A 66 1.27 3.53 -20.30
CA ALA A 66 1.90 2.44 -19.59
C ALA A 66 2.36 1.32 -20.55
N LEU A 67 1.53 0.95 -21.52
CA LEU A 67 1.87 -0.04 -22.54
C LEU A 67 3.03 0.45 -23.42
N ALA A 68 2.95 1.69 -23.91
CA ALA A 68 4.00 2.28 -24.75
C ALA A 68 5.36 2.35 -24.03
N LEU A 69 5.36 2.63 -22.73
CA LEU A 69 6.58 2.74 -21.93
C LEU A 69 7.03 1.42 -21.30
N SER A 70 6.18 0.39 -21.29
CA SER A 70 6.41 -0.87 -20.56
C SER A 70 7.75 -1.51 -20.90
N ALA A 71 8.07 -1.64 -22.20
CA ALA A 71 9.31 -2.24 -22.68
C ALA A 71 10.53 -1.39 -22.30
N TYR A 72 10.45 -0.07 -22.44
CA TYR A 72 11.53 0.84 -22.07
C TYR A 72 11.83 0.76 -20.57
N VAL A 73 10.79 0.81 -19.74
CA VAL A 73 10.92 0.73 -18.28
C VAL A 73 11.46 -0.64 -17.86
N ALA A 74 10.98 -1.74 -18.45
CA ALA A 74 11.47 -3.09 -18.15
C ALA A 74 12.97 -3.23 -18.42
N ASN A 75 13.43 -2.75 -19.59
CA ASN A 75 14.82 -2.88 -20.01
C ASN A 75 15.78 -1.92 -19.30
N ASN A 76 15.29 -0.81 -18.74
CA ASN A 76 16.12 0.23 -18.13
C ASN A 76 15.84 0.42 -16.62
N LYS A 77 15.08 -0.49 -16.00
CA LYS A 77 14.54 -0.34 -14.65
C LYS A 77 15.60 0.01 -13.61
N GLU A 78 16.69 -0.75 -13.57
CA GLU A 78 17.76 -0.57 -12.58
C GLU A 78 18.42 0.80 -12.73
N LYS A 79 18.72 1.19 -13.97
CA LYS A 79 19.31 2.49 -14.30
C LYS A 79 18.38 3.66 -13.98
N LEU A 80 17.07 3.51 -14.21
CA LEU A 80 16.08 4.54 -13.88
C LEU A 80 15.95 4.73 -12.38
N LEU A 81 16.05 3.65 -11.60
CA LEU A 81 15.95 3.69 -10.14
C LEU A 81 17.25 4.11 -9.45
N SER A 82 18.41 3.96 -10.10
CA SER A 82 19.69 4.41 -9.56
C SER A 82 19.93 5.91 -9.70
N LEU A 83 19.21 6.58 -10.60
CA LEU A 83 19.36 8.01 -10.85
C LEU A 83 18.55 8.84 -9.86
N THR A 84 19.08 10.00 -9.50
CA THR A 84 18.38 11.00 -8.70
C THR A 84 17.33 11.74 -9.54
N LYS A 85 16.36 12.37 -8.87
CA LYS A 85 15.29 13.12 -9.55
C LYS A 85 15.86 14.35 -10.27
N GLU A 86 16.93 14.91 -9.75
CA GLU A 86 17.64 16.09 -10.23
C GLU A 86 18.35 15.77 -11.55
N GLU A 87 19.11 14.68 -11.61
CA GLU A 87 19.79 14.22 -12.83
C GLU A 87 18.80 13.92 -13.97
N LEU A 88 17.64 13.35 -13.64
CA LEU A 88 16.59 13.07 -14.63
C LEU A 88 15.93 14.35 -15.17
N LYS A 89 15.78 15.39 -14.33
CA LYS A 89 15.25 16.69 -14.77
C LYS A 89 16.21 17.41 -15.69
N GLU A 90 17.51 17.36 -15.41
CA GLU A 90 18.52 17.98 -16.26
C GLU A 90 18.58 17.35 -17.65
N LYS A 91 18.48 16.02 -17.74
CA LYS A 91 18.36 15.32 -19.02
C LYS A 91 17.11 15.75 -19.80
N ARG A 92 15.97 15.87 -19.11
CA ARG A 92 14.71 16.32 -19.72
C ARG A 92 14.80 17.73 -20.32
N ILE A 93 15.58 18.63 -19.72
CA ILE A 93 15.78 20.00 -20.23
C ILE A 93 16.64 19.97 -21.51
N LYS A 94 17.69 19.14 -21.52
CA LYS A 94 18.58 18.99 -22.68
C LYS A 94 17.88 18.38 -23.89
N ASP A 95 16.97 17.45 -23.70
CA ASP A 95 16.20 16.83 -24.80
C ASP A 95 15.10 17.75 -25.37
N LYS A 96 14.77 18.85 -24.69
CA LYS A 96 13.79 19.85 -25.13
C LYS A 96 14.40 21.10 -25.78
N SER A 97 15.74 21.22 -25.80
CA SER A 97 16.47 22.37 -26.35
C SER A 97 17.09 22.03 -27.69
#